data_AF-A0A6I7QMQ8-F1
#
_entry.id   AF-A0A6I7QMQ8-F1
#
_cell.length_a   1.000
_cell.length_b   1.000
_cell.length_c   1.000
_cell.angle_alpha   90.00
_cell.angle_beta   90.00
_cell.angle_gamma   90.00
#
_symmetry.space_group_name_H-M   'P 1'
#
loop_
_entity.id
_entity.type
_entity.pdbx_description
1 polymer ?
#
loop_
_entity_poly.entity_id
_entity_poly.type
_entity_poly.pdbx_seq_one_letter_code
_entity_poly.pdbx_strand_id
1 'polypeptide(L)'
;MGQSHEGDGETGAFSSFLRNHSLSGGGGTGRTPPETGSVTNHYSILRISPEATAEEVRSAYRKQVKAVHPDLNQGTAESVERMKRLVSAWEVLGDPLLRQEYDRRCGFRRGEDRPEFDYASFLRSRGNDRESQAKLVFYDLLHDNPEEALHIYDSLRATGDFELYRYLGQEDFMDCAFLLAEEYEARSEFLRAFELYAAIIRFEKRRPYFRHFMAEVYDRLRVVVCFRMPESEDTQTVLGALFQAIQWDLPRKDAAFCYRKIAELYLEKGDRRSAFRYLQRALLMDNRLAGVKKLQQELGYFRTV
;
A
#
# COMPACT_ATOMS: atom_id res chain seq x y z
N MET A 1 27.90 9.07 -25.08
CA MET A 1 26.51 8.93 -25.58
C MET A 1 25.91 7.75 -24.84
N GLY A 2 24.98 8.05 -23.95
CA GLY A 2 24.38 7.07 -23.05
C GLY A 2 23.24 6.30 -23.71
N GLN A 3 22.99 5.11 -23.19
CA GLN A 3 21.68 4.49 -23.21
C GLN A 3 21.38 4.07 -21.77
N SER A 4 20.56 4.88 -21.12
CA SER A 4 19.85 4.58 -19.89
C SER A 4 18.66 3.71 -20.28
N HIS A 5 18.62 2.48 -19.77
CA HIS A 5 17.44 1.63 -19.84
C HIS A 5 16.40 2.18 -18.86
N GLU A 6 15.32 2.73 -19.42
CA GLU A 6 14.05 2.98 -18.73
C GLU A 6 13.48 1.66 -18.22
N GLY A 7 13.15 1.65 -16.93
CA GLY A 7 12.44 0.59 -16.25
C GLY A 7 11.20 1.19 -15.60
N ASP A 8 10.32 1.75 -16.43
CA ASP A 8 8.99 2.22 -16.04
C ASP A 8 7.98 1.19 -16.54
N GLY A 9 7.29 0.50 -15.63
CA GLY A 9 6.28 -0.49 -16.03
C GLY A 9 5.50 -1.20 -14.93
N GLU A 10 5.96 -1.24 -13.68
CA GLU A 10 5.29 -2.03 -12.62
C GLU A 10 4.77 -1.22 -11.43
N THR A 11 5.01 0.10 -11.38
CA THR A 11 4.83 0.93 -10.18
C THR A 11 3.37 1.29 -9.81
N GLY A 12 2.37 0.79 -10.53
CA GLY A 12 0.94 1.09 -10.28
C GLY A 12 0.04 -0.14 -10.13
N ALA A 13 0.58 -1.36 -10.20
CA ALA A 13 -0.21 -2.59 -10.21
C ALA A 13 -0.96 -2.83 -8.88
N PHE A 14 -0.35 -2.51 -7.75
CA PHE A 14 -0.98 -2.70 -6.45
C PHE A 14 -1.99 -1.60 -6.11
N SER A 15 -1.70 -0.35 -6.49
CA SER A 15 -2.63 0.77 -6.33
C SER A 15 -3.90 0.60 -7.16
N SER A 16 -3.74 0.25 -8.44
CA SER A 16 -4.86 -0.11 -9.31
C SER A 16 -5.59 -1.35 -8.79
N PHE A 17 -4.88 -2.32 -8.23
CA PHE A 17 -5.49 -3.45 -7.52
C PHE A 17 -6.30 -2.98 -6.31
N LEU A 18 -5.82 -2.08 -5.45
CA LEU A 18 -6.56 -1.59 -4.28
C LEU A 18 -7.79 -0.76 -4.66
N ARG A 19 -7.65 0.20 -5.59
CA ARG A 19 -8.77 1.03 -6.08
C ARG A 19 -9.85 0.18 -6.75
N ASN A 20 -9.43 -0.81 -7.52
CA ASN A 20 -10.36 -1.77 -8.08
C ASN A 20 -10.92 -2.74 -7.03
N HIS A 21 -10.42 -2.80 -5.80
CA HIS A 21 -10.79 -3.87 -4.86
C HIS A 21 -10.82 -3.50 -3.37
N SER A 22 -11.29 -2.35 -2.86
CA SER A 22 -11.75 -2.28 -1.44
C SER A 22 -13.07 -1.52 -1.16
N LEU A 23 -13.86 -1.70 -0.08
CA LEU A 23 -13.61 -2.17 1.28
C LEU A 23 -14.74 -2.98 1.96
N SER A 24 -14.50 -3.39 3.22
CA SER A 24 -15.25 -4.30 4.09
C SER A 24 -15.99 -3.50 5.16
N GLY A 25 -17.30 -3.64 5.23
CA GLY A 25 -18.12 -3.28 6.38
C GLY A 25 -18.77 -4.54 6.96
N GLY A 26 -18.45 -4.88 8.20
CA GLY A 26 -19.10 -5.97 8.91
C GLY A 26 -20.46 -5.54 9.45
N GLY A 27 -21.49 -6.34 9.19
CA GLY A 27 -22.80 -6.23 9.83
C GLY A 27 -23.93 -6.92 9.07
N GLY A 28 -23.98 -8.26 9.06
CA GLY A 28 -25.09 -9.01 8.44
C GLY A 28 -25.20 -10.43 8.99
N THR A 29 -26.32 -10.72 9.65
CA THR A 29 -26.59 -11.98 10.34
C THR A 29 -26.62 -13.17 9.40
N GLY A 30 -25.86 -14.21 9.78
CA GLY A 30 -25.73 -15.44 9.00
C GLY A 30 -27.05 -16.20 8.87
N ARG A 31 -27.48 -16.39 7.63
CA ARG A 31 -28.30 -17.53 7.24
C ARG A 31 -27.71 -18.13 5.97
N THR A 32 -26.90 -19.17 6.16
CA THR A 32 -26.35 -20.00 5.08
C THR A 32 -27.50 -20.70 4.35
N PRO A 33 -27.65 -20.57 3.01
CA PRO A 33 -28.54 -21.42 2.24
C PRO A 33 -27.98 -22.85 2.15
N PRO A 34 -28.83 -23.87 2.01
CA PRO A 34 -28.39 -25.26 1.92
C PRO A 34 -27.63 -25.52 0.61
N GLU A 35 -26.56 -26.30 0.70
CA GLU A 35 -25.79 -26.79 -0.44
C GLU A 35 -26.63 -27.73 -1.30
N THR A 36 -26.97 -27.30 -2.53
CA THR A 36 -27.44 -28.19 -3.59
C THR A 36 -26.71 -27.88 -4.90
N GLY A 37 -25.97 -28.88 -5.41
CA GLY A 37 -25.74 -29.16 -6.83
C GLY A 37 -25.29 -28.05 -7.78
N SER A 38 -23.96 -27.88 -7.87
CA SER A 38 -23.19 -27.70 -9.13
C SER A 38 -23.79 -26.84 -10.27
N VAL A 39 -23.66 -25.52 -10.14
CA VAL A 39 -23.16 -24.64 -11.22
C VAL A 39 -22.24 -23.61 -10.57
N THR A 40 -20.93 -23.70 -10.81
CA THR A 40 -19.93 -22.76 -10.26
C THR A 40 -20.15 -21.38 -10.87
N ASN A 41 -20.89 -20.52 -10.18
CA ASN A 41 -21.20 -19.16 -10.62
C ASN A 41 -20.29 -18.13 -9.91
N HIS A 42 -20.15 -16.91 -10.43
CA HIS A 42 -19.25 -15.90 -9.88
C HIS A 42 -19.54 -15.57 -8.40
N TYR A 43 -20.81 -15.62 -7.97
CA TYR A 43 -21.20 -15.42 -6.57
C TYR A 43 -20.68 -16.53 -5.65
N SER A 44 -20.76 -17.78 -6.10
CA SER A 44 -20.23 -18.96 -5.38
C SER A 44 -18.70 -18.95 -5.29
N ILE A 45 -18.02 -18.41 -6.31
CA ILE A 45 -16.56 -18.22 -6.32
C ILE A 45 -16.15 -17.22 -5.22
N LEU A 46 -16.90 -16.12 -5.09
CA LEU A 46 -16.68 -15.13 -4.03
C LEU A 46 -17.28 -15.54 -2.68
N ARG A 47 -18.11 -16.60 -2.64
CA ARG A 47 -18.86 -17.10 -1.47
C ARG A 47 -19.81 -16.08 -0.87
N ILE A 48 -20.58 -15.42 -1.73
CA ILE A 48 -21.58 -14.42 -1.39
C ILE A 48 -22.90 -14.75 -2.09
N SER A 49 -24.00 -14.16 -1.66
CA SER A 49 -25.28 -14.35 -2.34
C SER A 49 -25.42 -13.38 -3.53
N PRO A 50 -26.25 -13.69 -4.55
CA PRO A 50 -26.54 -12.79 -5.66
C PRO A 50 -27.12 -11.44 -5.21
N GLU A 51 -27.78 -11.41 -4.05
CA GLU A 51 -28.32 -10.22 -3.40
C GLU A 51 -27.25 -9.35 -2.72
N ALA A 52 -25.98 -9.80 -2.71
CA ALA A 52 -24.88 -9.08 -2.06
C ALA A 52 -24.76 -7.64 -2.58
N THR A 53 -24.50 -6.69 -1.69
CA THR A 53 -24.24 -5.30 -2.09
C THR A 53 -22.95 -5.20 -2.91
N ALA A 54 -22.71 -4.09 -3.59
CA ALA A 54 -21.42 -3.87 -4.27
C ALA A 54 -20.25 -4.03 -3.29
N GLU A 55 -20.41 -3.50 -2.08
CA GLU A 55 -19.42 -3.58 -1.00
C GLU A 55 -19.15 -5.01 -0.53
N GLU A 56 -20.20 -5.83 -0.39
CA GLU A 56 -20.06 -7.24 -0.01
C GLU A 56 -19.31 -8.04 -1.09
N VAL A 57 -19.55 -7.74 -2.38
CA VAL A 57 -18.76 -8.31 -3.49
C VAL A 57 -17.29 -7.91 -3.37
N ARG A 58 -17.01 -6.61 -3.17
CA ARG A 58 -15.63 -6.09 -3.03
C ARG A 58 -14.94 -6.80 -1.88
N SER A 59 -15.58 -6.79 -0.71
CA SER A 59 -15.09 -7.38 0.52
C SER A 59 -14.78 -8.85 0.41
N ALA A 60 -15.70 -9.62 -0.17
CA ALA A 60 -15.52 -11.03 -0.36
C ALA A 60 -14.37 -11.36 -1.32
N TYR A 61 -14.25 -10.61 -2.42
CA TYR A 61 -13.12 -10.78 -3.33
C TYR A 61 -11.77 -10.58 -2.65
N ARG A 62 -11.57 -9.48 -1.91
CA ARG A 62 -10.31 -9.27 -1.16
C ARG A 62 -9.98 -10.41 -0.22
N LYS A 63 -10.98 -10.83 0.56
CA LYS A 63 -10.81 -11.91 1.53
C LYS A 63 -10.38 -13.20 0.83
N GLN A 64 -10.94 -13.49 -0.34
CA GLN A 64 -10.58 -14.67 -1.11
C GLN A 64 -9.21 -14.53 -1.79
N VAL A 65 -8.85 -13.38 -2.35
CA VAL A 65 -7.52 -13.17 -2.95
C VAL A 65 -6.43 -13.37 -1.92
N LYS A 66 -6.59 -12.82 -0.70
CA LYS A 66 -5.65 -13.05 0.41
C LYS A 66 -5.58 -14.54 0.78
N ALA A 67 -6.70 -15.24 0.87
CA ALA A 67 -6.71 -16.66 1.20
C ALA A 67 -6.05 -17.55 0.12
N VAL A 68 -6.10 -17.11 -1.14
CA VAL A 68 -5.69 -17.91 -2.29
C VAL A 68 -4.31 -17.52 -2.81
N HIS A 69 -3.74 -16.40 -2.36
CA HIS A 69 -2.51 -15.87 -2.93
C HIS A 69 -1.35 -16.87 -2.99
N PRO A 70 -0.65 -16.97 -4.13
CA PRO A 70 0.47 -17.91 -4.31
C PRO A 70 1.57 -17.75 -3.26
N ASP A 71 1.80 -16.57 -2.69
CA ASP A 71 2.79 -16.39 -1.60
C ASP A 71 2.46 -17.15 -0.32
N LEU A 72 1.18 -17.27 0.00
CA LEU A 72 0.70 -17.95 1.21
C LEU A 72 0.54 -19.45 0.95
N ASN A 73 0.36 -19.84 -0.31
CA ASN A 73 0.08 -21.20 -0.74
C ASN A 73 1.20 -21.82 -1.61
N GLN A 74 2.42 -21.28 -1.54
CA GLN A 74 3.62 -21.77 -2.25
C GLN A 74 3.45 -21.91 -3.78
N GLY A 75 2.57 -21.12 -4.39
CA GLY A 75 2.36 -21.12 -5.85
C GLY A 75 1.82 -22.43 -6.41
N THR A 76 1.08 -23.22 -5.63
CA THR A 76 0.47 -24.46 -6.12
C THR A 76 -0.42 -24.20 -7.34
N ALA A 77 -0.49 -25.16 -8.26
CA ALA A 77 -1.36 -25.07 -9.45
C ALA A 77 -2.82 -24.79 -9.08
N GLU A 78 -3.27 -25.28 -7.92
CA GLU A 78 -4.59 -25.03 -7.36
C GLU A 78 -4.78 -23.57 -6.92
N SER A 79 -3.77 -22.96 -6.29
CA SER A 79 -3.78 -21.54 -5.91
C SER A 79 -3.85 -20.64 -7.15
N VAL A 80 -3.09 -20.95 -8.20
CA VAL A 80 -3.12 -20.20 -9.47
C VAL A 80 -4.47 -20.31 -10.15
N GLU A 81 -5.03 -21.51 -10.22
CA GLU A 81 -6.33 -21.75 -10.86
C GLU A 81 -7.48 -21.09 -10.08
N ARG A 82 -7.42 -21.14 -8.74
CA ARG A 82 -8.41 -20.48 -7.90
C ARG A 82 -8.28 -18.96 -7.96
N MET A 83 -7.06 -18.42 -8.09
CA MET A 83 -6.83 -16.99 -8.32
C MET A 83 -7.45 -16.53 -9.65
N LYS A 84 -7.25 -17.28 -10.74
CA LYS A 84 -7.86 -16.97 -12.05
C LYS A 84 -9.38 -16.92 -11.97
N ARG A 85 -10.00 -17.87 -11.25
CA ARG A 85 -11.45 -17.90 -11.04
C ARG A 85 -11.93 -16.71 -10.22
N LEU A 86 -11.18 -16.32 -9.19
CA LEU A 86 -11.48 -15.13 -8.41
C LEU A 86 -11.45 -13.86 -9.27
N VAL A 87 -10.37 -13.66 -10.04
CA VAL A 87 -10.23 -12.50 -10.95
C VAL A 87 -11.38 -12.46 -11.95
N SER A 88 -11.69 -13.58 -12.60
CA SER A 88 -12.81 -13.66 -13.54
C SER A 88 -14.18 -13.38 -12.88
N ALA A 89 -14.38 -13.85 -11.65
CA ALA A 89 -15.61 -13.53 -10.90
C ALA A 89 -15.70 -12.06 -10.53
N TRP A 90 -14.57 -11.42 -10.26
CA TRP A 90 -14.51 -10.00 -9.97
C TRP A 90 -14.74 -9.12 -11.21
N GLU A 91 -14.11 -9.43 -12.34
CA GLU A 91 -14.30 -8.68 -13.59
C GLU A 91 -15.78 -8.55 -13.96
N VAL A 92 -16.58 -9.56 -13.61
CA VAL A 92 -18.01 -9.56 -13.86
C VAL A 92 -18.82 -8.94 -12.72
N LEU A 93 -18.53 -9.27 -11.46
CA LEU A 93 -19.36 -8.82 -10.32
C LEU A 93 -18.95 -7.46 -9.74
N GLY A 94 -17.74 -7.01 -10.00
CA GLY A 94 -17.18 -5.74 -9.53
C GLY A 94 -17.66 -4.53 -10.33
N ASP A 95 -17.97 -4.73 -11.62
CA ASP A 95 -18.54 -3.73 -12.50
C ASP A 95 -20.09 -3.77 -12.46
N PRO A 96 -20.77 -2.65 -12.14
CA PRO A 96 -22.23 -2.63 -12.03
C PRO A 96 -22.97 -3.04 -13.31
N LEU A 97 -22.47 -2.66 -14.49
CA LEU A 97 -23.08 -2.98 -15.78
C LEU A 97 -22.88 -4.45 -16.13
N LEU A 98 -21.65 -4.95 -16.00
CA LEU A 98 -21.33 -6.37 -16.27
C LEU A 98 -22.05 -7.29 -15.28
N ARG A 99 -22.18 -6.87 -14.02
CA ARG A 99 -22.93 -7.58 -13.01
C ARG A 99 -24.42 -7.63 -13.36
N GLN A 100 -24.99 -6.51 -13.79
CA GLN A 100 -26.40 -6.46 -14.19
C GLN A 100 -26.67 -7.36 -15.41
N GLU A 101 -25.79 -7.35 -16.41
CA GLU A 101 -25.90 -8.23 -17.57
C GLU A 101 -25.76 -9.70 -17.19
N TYR A 102 -24.81 -10.01 -16.31
CA TYR A 102 -24.60 -11.34 -15.76
C TYR A 102 -25.81 -11.83 -14.96
N ASP A 103 -26.37 -10.98 -14.10
CA ASP A 103 -27.57 -11.27 -13.31
C ASP A 103 -28.78 -11.55 -14.21
N ARG A 104 -28.97 -10.73 -15.24
CA ARG A 104 -30.01 -10.94 -16.26
C ARG A 104 -29.83 -12.26 -16.99
N ARG A 105 -28.60 -12.60 -17.39
CA ARG A 105 -28.27 -13.85 -18.11
C ARG A 105 -28.46 -15.08 -17.23
N CYS A 106 -28.12 -14.98 -15.95
CA CYS A 106 -28.20 -16.09 -14.99
C CYS A 106 -29.55 -16.18 -14.26
N GLY A 107 -30.49 -15.28 -14.55
CA GLY A 107 -31.83 -15.28 -13.94
C GLY A 107 -31.86 -14.80 -12.49
N PHE A 108 -30.81 -14.12 -12.01
CA PHE A 108 -30.78 -13.47 -10.71
C PHE A 108 -31.61 -12.17 -10.80
N ARG A 109 -32.90 -12.25 -10.46
CA ARG A 109 -33.74 -11.06 -10.33
C ARG A 109 -33.51 -10.42 -8.97
N ARG A 110 -32.83 -9.28 -8.93
CA ARG A 110 -32.83 -8.40 -7.75
C ARG A 110 -34.23 -7.84 -7.57
N GLY A 111 -34.72 -7.79 -6.33
CA GLY A 111 -35.90 -7.00 -6.00
C GLY A 111 -35.57 -5.54 -6.26
N GLU A 112 -36.22 -4.92 -7.25
CA GLU A 112 -35.96 -3.56 -7.75
C GLU A 112 -36.30 -2.44 -6.75
N ASP A 113 -36.79 -2.76 -5.53
CA ASP A 113 -37.24 -1.78 -4.54
C ASP A 113 -36.54 -1.90 -3.18
N ARG A 114 -35.20 -1.92 -3.15
CA ARG A 114 -34.47 -1.51 -1.95
C ARG A 114 -33.70 -0.25 -2.28
N PRO A 115 -33.88 0.86 -1.52
CA PRO A 115 -33.05 2.03 -1.71
C PRO A 115 -31.60 1.59 -1.58
N GLU A 116 -30.82 1.86 -2.62
CA GLU A 116 -29.38 1.64 -2.63
C GLU A 116 -28.82 2.34 -1.39
N PHE A 117 -28.28 1.56 -0.46
CA PHE A 117 -27.72 2.12 0.77
C PHE A 117 -26.46 2.88 0.39
N ASP A 118 -26.59 4.20 0.28
CA ASP A 118 -25.48 5.09 -0.01
C ASP A 118 -24.56 5.18 1.21
N TYR A 119 -23.56 4.32 1.23
CA TYR A 119 -22.57 4.24 2.30
C TYR A 119 -21.76 5.54 2.42
N ALA A 120 -21.48 6.22 1.31
CA ALA A 120 -20.78 7.50 1.32
C ALA A 120 -21.62 8.56 2.03
N SER A 121 -22.90 8.68 1.68
CA SER A 121 -23.84 9.58 2.37
C SER A 121 -24.02 9.21 3.84
N PHE A 122 -24.07 7.92 4.17
CA PHE A 122 -24.13 7.45 5.55
C PHE A 122 -22.91 7.91 6.36
N LEU A 123 -21.70 7.72 5.86
CA LEU A 123 -20.47 8.15 6.54
C LEU A 123 -20.40 9.67 6.66
N ARG A 124 -20.75 10.40 5.59
CA ARG A 124 -20.77 11.88 5.57
C ARG A 124 -21.79 12.46 6.56
N SER A 125 -22.93 11.79 6.77
CA SER A 125 -23.92 12.20 7.76
C SER A 125 -23.39 12.16 9.20
N ARG A 126 -22.33 11.38 9.45
CA ARG A 126 -21.66 11.22 10.74
C ARG A 126 -20.35 12.00 10.80
N GLY A 127 -20.34 13.23 10.27
CA GLY A 127 -19.15 14.07 10.19
C GLY A 127 -18.48 14.44 11.54
N ASN A 128 -19.08 14.15 12.69
CA ASN A 128 -18.47 14.35 14.01
C ASN A 128 -17.86 13.07 14.61
N ASP A 129 -18.08 11.91 13.98
CA ASP A 129 -17.57 10.63 14.45
C ASP A 129 -16.25 10.29 13.75
N ARG A 130 -15.17 10.20 14.54
CA ARG A 130 -13.81 9.94 14.03
C ARG A 130 -13.68 8.59 13.33
N GLU A 131 -14.44 7.59 13.78
CA GLU A 131 -14.43 6.27 13.13
C GLU A 131 -15.06 6.35 11.74
N SER A 132 -16.22 6.99 11.62
CA SER A 132 -16.88 7.22 10.34
C SER A 132 -16.02 8.08 9.39
N GLN A 133 -15.35 9.11 9.91
CA GLN A 133 -14.43 9.93 9.12
C GLN A 133 -13.21 9.13 8.64
N ALA A 134 -12.61 8.29 9.48
CA ALA A 134 -11.49 7.41 9.08
C ALA A 134 -11.89 6.42 7.99
N LYS A 135 -13.09 5.83 8.09
CA LYS A 135 -13.67 4.97 7.05
C LYS A 135 -13.96 5.75 5.78
N LEU A 136 -14.40 7.00 5.89
CA LEU A 136 -14.67 7.86 4.75
C LEU A 136 -13.40 8.24 3.98
N VAL A 137 -12.31 8.57 4.68
CA VAL A 137 -10.98 8.78 4.05
C VAL A 137 -10.63 7.59 3.18
N PHE A 138 -10.75 6.38 3.74
CA PHE A 138 -10.41 5.20 2.98
C PHE A 138 -11.40 4.95 1.82
N TYR A 139 -12.69 5.11 2.06
CA TYR A 139 -13.71 5.01 1.03
C TYR A 139 -13.43 5.96 -0.16
N ASP A 140 -13.15 7.23 0.12
CA ASP A 140 -12.91 8.25 -0.91
C ASP A 140 -11.65 7.91 -1.73
N LEU A 141 -10.56 7.43 -1.11
CA LEU A 141 -9.35 6.97 -1.83
C LEU A 141 -9.61 5.81 -2.79
N LEU A 142 -10.58 4.96 -2.48
CA LEU A 142 -10.92 3.79 -3.30
C LEU A 142 -11.85 4.11 -4.46
N HIS A 143 -12.53 5.25 -4.40
CA HIS A 143 -13.47 5.70 -5.41
C HIS A 143 -12.90 6.88 -6.20
N ASP A 144 -11.57 6.97 -6.31
CA ASP A 144 -10.85 8.01 -7.04
C ASP A 144 -11.19 9.45 -6.60
N ASN A 145 -11.46 9.65 -5.30
CA ASN A 145 -11.66 10.97 -4.69
C ASN A 145 -10.53 11.30 -3.69
N PRO A 146 -9.26 11.38 -4.12
CA PRO A 146 -8.13 11.57 -3.23
C PRO A 146 -8.09 12.97 -2.59
N GLU A 147 -8.67 13.98 -3.24
CA GLU A 147 -8.70 15.34 -2.71
C GLU A 147 -9.55 15.44 -1.43
N GLU A 148 -10.75 14.89 -1.47
CA GLU A 148 -11.67 14.81 -0.33
C GLU A 148 -11.06 13.97 0.80
N ALA A 149 -10.48 12.83 0.45
CA ALA A 149 -9.84 11.95 1.41
C ALA A 149 -8.70 12.66 2.16
N LEU A 150 -7.82 13.34 1.43
CA LEU A 150 -6.69 14.08 2.02
C LEU A 150 -7.18 15.26 2.86
N HIS A 151 -8.20 15.99 2.41
CA HIS A 151 -8.78 17.08 3.19
C HIS A 151 -9.30 16.58 4.55
N ILE A 152 -10.05 15.47 4.56
CA ILE A 152 -10.56 14.87 5.79
C ILE A 152 -9.38 14.38 6.65
N TYR A 153 -8.43 13.65 6.07
CA TYR A 153 -7.30 13.08 6.79
C TYR A 153 -6.39 14.16 7.42
N ASP A 154 -6.09 15.23 6.70
CA ASP A 154 -5.29 16.35 7.21
C ASP A 154 -6.03 17.08 8.34
N SER A 155 -7.34 17.28 8.20
CA SER A 155 -8.16 17.90 9.26
C SER A 155 -8.17 17.06 10.54
N LEU A 156 -8.20 15.73 10.40
CA LEU A 156 -8.12 14.79 11.50
C LEU A 156 -6.74 14.83 12.15
N ARG A 157 -5.66 14.83 11.37
CA ARG A 157 -4.29 14.90 11.91
C ARG A 157 -3.99 16.21 12.60
N ALA A 158 -4.60 17.31 12.16
CA ALA A 158 -4.42 18.63 12.77
C ALA A 158 -4.88 18.70 14.24
N THR A 159 -5.75 17.79 14.70
CA THR A 159 -6.15 17.71 16.11
C THR A 159 -5.06 17.13 17.02
N GLY A 160 -4.04 16.48 16.44
CA GLY A 160 -2.85 15.96 17.14
C GLY A 160 -3.05 14.63 17.87
N ASP A 161 -4.29 14.21 18.16
CA ASP A 161 -4.62 12.96 18.86
C ASP A 161 -5.11 11.83 17.93
N PHE A 162 -5.21 12.11 16.63
CA PHE A 162 -5.73 11.18 15.65
C PHE A 162 -4.67 10.22 15.11
N GLU A 163 -4.97 8.92 15.16
CA GLU A 163 -4.17 7.87 14.54
C GLU A 163 -5.07 6.89 13.79
N LEU A 164 -4.87 6.79 12.49
CA LEU A 164 -5.75 6.03 11.57
C LEU A 164 -5.96 4.57 11.99
N TYR A 165 -4.91 3.91 12.48
CA TYR A 165 -4.94 2.51 12.90
C TYR A 165 -5.86 2.22 14.09
N ARG A 166 -6.28 3.25 14.85
CA ARG A 166 -7.22 3.09 15.97
C ARG A 166 -8.65 2.88 15.51
N TYR A 167 -8.95 3.31 14.27
CA TYR A 167 -10.30 3.37 13.72
C TYR A 167 -10.50 2.42 12.54
N LEU A 168 -9.41 1.96 11.93
CA LEU A 168 -9.42 0.95 10.87
C LEU A 168 -8.86 -0.37 11.40
N GLY A 169 -9.42 -1.48 10.90
CA GLY A 169 -8.80 -2.80 11.10
C GLY A 169 -7.39 -2.83 10.51
N GLN A 170 -6.52 -3.71 11.00
CA GLN A 170 -5.12 -3.74 10.54
C GLN A 170 -5.00 -3.81 9.02
N GLU A 171 -5.79 -4.64 8.36
CA GLU A 171 -5.75 -4.80 6.90
C GLU A 171 -6.14 -3.50 6.20
N ASP A 172 -7.27 -2.92 6.61
CA ASP A 172 -7.80 -1.68 6.07
C ASP A 172 -6.85 -0.49 6.31
N PHE A 173 -6.19 -0.47 7.46
CA PHE A 173 -5.15 0.50 7.76
C PHE A 173 -3.96 0.37 6.82
N MET A 174 -3.47 -0.84 6.56
CA MET A 174 -2.31 -1.06 5.69
C MET A 174 -2.61 -0.60 4.26
N ASP A 175 -3.79 -0.95 3.74
CA ASP A 175 -4.23 -0.56 2.40
C ASP A 175 -4.46 0.96 2.32
N CYS A 176 -5.16 1.56 3.30
CA CYS A 176 -5.44 3.00 3.35
C CYS A 176 -4.16 3.84 3.51
N ALA A 177 -3.27 3.43 4.41
CA ALA A 177 -1.99 4.12 4.63
C ALA A 177 -1.12 4.07 3.37
N PHE A 178 -1.17 2.98 2.60
CA PHE A 178 -0.46 2.88 1.34
C PHE A 178 -1.00 3.90 0.34
N LEU A 179 -2.32 3.90 0.10
CA LEU A 179 -2.96 4.84 -0.83
C LEU A 179 -2.67 6.29 -0.45
N LEU A 180 -2.82 6.65 0.83
CA LEU A 180 -2.46 7.99 1.32
C LEU A 180 -0.99 8.33 1.01
N ALA A 181 -0.08 7.37 1.19
CA ALA A 181 1.35 7.60 0.93
C ALA A 181 1.62 7.86 -0.56
N GLU A 182 0.94 7.15 -1.46
CA GLU A 182 1.06 7.41 -2.91
C GLU A 182 0.52 8.79 -3.28
N GLU A 183 -0.60 9.20 -2.71
CA GLU A 183 -1.20 10.51 -3.00
C GLU A 183 -0.29 11.65 -2.49
N TYR A 184 0.34 11.49 -1.33
CA TYR A 184 1.36 12.43 -0.86
C TYR A 184 2.62 12.41 -1.73
N GLU A 185 3.06 11.24 -2.19
CA GLU A 185 4.19 11.12 -3.12
C GLU A 185 3.91 11.86 -4.43
N ALA A 186 2.71 11.70 -5.00
CA ALA A 186 2.27 12.39 -6.21
C ALA A 186 2.25 13.92 -6.05
N ARG A 187 2.03 14.40 -4.82
CA ARG A 187 2.05 15.82 -4.44
C ARG A 187 3.42 16.34 -4.01
N SER A 188 4.45 15.49 -4.06
CA SER A 188 5.81 15.80 -3.56
C SER A 188 5.88 16.08 -2.05
N GLU A 189 4.90 15.63 -1.27
CA GLU A 189 4.86 15.71 0.19
C GLU A 189 5.59 14.50 0.81
N PHE A 190 6.88 14.36 0.49
CA PHE A 190 7.66 13.14 0.72
C PHE A 190 7.82 12.76 2.20
N LEU A 191 7.87 13.74 3.11
CA LEU A 191 7.94 13.46 4.55
C LEU A 191 6.67 12.75 5.05
N ARG A 192 5.49 13.19 4.60
CA ARG A 192 4.21 12.57 4.97
C ARG A 192 4.07 11.16 4.37
N ALA A 193 4.48 10.99 3.12
CA ALA A 193 4.56 9.67 2.50
C ALA A 193 5.49 8.73 3.29
N PHE A 194 6.67 9.22 3.69
CA PHE A 194 7.61 8.47 4.52
C PHE A 194 7.00 8.03 5.86
N GLU A 195 6.30 8.91 6.57
CA GLU A 195 5.65 8.57 7.84
C GLU A 195 4.65 7.42 7.71
N LEU A 196 3.89 7.41 6.62
CA LEU A 196 2.91 6.37 6.32
C LEU A 196 3.58 5.05 5.96
N TYR A 197 4.57 5.04 5.07
CA TYR A 197 5.35 3.84 4.77
C TYR A 197 6.04 3.27 6.01
N ALA A 198 6.61 4.13 6.85
CA ALA A 198 7.18 3.76 8.14
C ALA A 198 6.15 3.11 9.05
N ALA A 199 4.92 3.62 9.07
CA ALA A 199 3.82 3.06 9.85
C ALA A 199 3.46 1.66 9.33
N ILE A 200 3.32 1.46 8.03
CA ILE A 200 3.05 0.15 7.40
C ILE A 200 4.11 -0.88 7.83
N ILE A 201 5.40 -0.53 7.72
CA ILE A 201 6.52 -1.42 8.11
C ILE A 201 6.47 -1.79 9.59
N ARG A 202 6.12 -0.84 10.48
CA ARG A 202 5.97 -1.13 11.91
C ARG A 202 4.83 -2.11 12.19
N PHE A 203 3.73 -2.04 11.45
CA PHE A 203 2.60 -2.94 11.60
C PHE A 203 2.87 -4.33 11.02
N GLU A 204 3.59 -4.42 9.90
CA GLU A 204 4.02 -5.69 9.32
C GLU A 204 4.82 -6.55 10.32
N LYS A 205 5.72 -5.92 11.09
CA LYS A 205 6.51 -6.62 12.12
C LYS A 205 5.66 -7.27 13.22
N ARG A 206 4.43 -6.78 13.46
CA ARG A 206 3.53 -7.34 14.48
C ARG A 206 2.78 -8.56 13.97
N ARG A 207 2.29 -8.49 12.73
CA ARG A 207 1.58 -9.59 12.07
C ARG A 207 1.84 -9.49 10.56
N PRO A 208 2.48 -10.51 9.95
CA PRO A 208 2.75 -10.50 8.52
C PRO A 208 1.47 -10.36 7.71
N TYR A 209 1.44 -9.43 6.77
CA TYR A 209 0.29 -9.13 5.92
C TYR A 209 0.44 -9.80 4.56
N PHE A 210 1.42 -9.35 3.75
CA PHE A 210 1.59 -9.84 2.38
C PHE A 210 2.96 -9.49 1.79
N ARG A 211 3.68 -10.48 1.21
CA ARG A 211 5.09 -10.29 0.83
C ARG A 211 5.31 -9.33 -0.34
N HIS A 212 4.57 -9.44 -1.45
CA HIS A 212 4.78 -8.56 -2.62
C HIS A 212 4.41 -7.09 -2.34
N PHE A 213 3.34 -6.87 -1.59
CA PHE A 213 2.94 -5.55 -1.09
C PHE A 213 4.07 -4.91 -0.29
N MET A 214 4.66 -5.68 0.63
CA MET A 214 5.76 -5.17 1.43
C MET A 214 7.02 -4.89 0.60
N ALA A 215 7.31 -5.71 -0.42
CA ALA A 215 8.41 -5.42 -1.34
C ALA A 215 8.22 -4.06 -2.03
N GLU A 216 7.03 -3.77 -2.53
CA GLU A 216 6.69 -2.49 -3.14
C GLU A 216 6.78 -1.32 -2.14
N VAL A 217 6.28 -1.51 -0.91
CA VAL A 217 6.41 -0.51 0.18
C VAL A 217 7.88 -0.20 0.46
N TYR A 218 8.74 -1.22 0.57
CA TYR A 218 10.18 -1.02 0.81
C TYR A 218 10.86 -0.32 -0.36
N ASP A 219 10.53 -0.69 -1.60
CA ASP A 219 11.11 -0.06 -2.79
C ASP A 219 10.71 1.41 -2.90
N ARG A 220 9.43 1.73 -2.72
CA ARG A 220 8.95 3.12 -2.73
C ARG A 220 9.55 3.93 -1.59
N LEU A 221 9.55 3.40 -0.37
CA LEU A 221 10.20 4.04 0.77
C LEU A 221 11.66 4.36 0.46
N ARG A 222 12.42 3.42 -0.12
CA ARG A 222 13.82 3.62 -0.48
C ARG A 222 13.97 4.74 -1.50
N VAL A 223 13.12 4.78 -2.53
CA VAL A 223 13.12 5.84 -3.54
C VAL A 223 12.84 7.20 -2.90
N VAL A 224 11.80 7.29 -2.07
CA VAL A 224 11.41 8.51 -1.36
C VAL A 224 12.55 9.02 -0.48
N VAL A 225 13.08 8.19 0.42
CA VAL A 225 14.07 8.62 1.43
C VAL A 225 15.43 8.92 0.83
N CYS A 226 15.87 8.14 -0.16
CA CYS A 226 17.24 8.25 -0.65
C CYS A 226 17.41 9.19 -1.85
N PHE A 227 16.33 9.49 -2.58
CA PHE A 227 16.40 10.28 -3.81
C PHE A 227 15.47 11.49 -3.79
N ARG A 228 14.20 11.34 -3.38
CA ARG A 228 13.23 12.45 -3.44
C ARG A 228 13.34 13.44 -2.28
N MET A 229 13.33 12.93 -1.03
CA MET A 229 13.45 13.78 0.17
C MET A 229 14.72 14.64 0.19
N PRO A 230 15.91 14.17 -0.23
CA PRO A 230 17.10 15.03 -0.29
C PRO A 230 16.98 16.24 -1.24
N GLU A 231 16.04 16.21 -2.19
CA GLU A 231 15.81 17.32 -3.13
C GLU A 231 14.82 18.35 -2.59
N SER A 232 13.92 17.96 -1.68
CA SER A 232 12.83 18.83 -1.17
C SER A 232 12.98 19.23 0.30
N GLU A 233 13.52 18.34 1.14
CA GLU A 233 13.54 18.48 2.60
C GLU A 233 14.90 18.96 3.11
N ASP A 234 14.91 19.50 4.33
CA ASP A 234 16.16 19.89 4.98
C ASP A 234 17.00 18.66 5.40
N THR A 235 18.31 18.85 5.47
CA THR A 235 19.26 17.77 5.75
C THR A 235 18.99 17.03 7.07
N GLN A 236 18.50 17.69 8.12
CA GLN A 236 18.24 17.02 9.40
C GLN A 236 17.05 16.09 9.31
N THR A 237 15.98 16.52 8.63
CA THR A 237 14.79 15.70 8.38
C THR A 237 15.16 14.45 7.58
N VAL A 238 15.93 14.61 6.49
CA VAL A 238 16.40 13.50 5.66
C VAL A 238 17.29 12.53 6.45
N LEU A 239 18.22 13.05 7.26
CA LEU A 239 19.06 12.22 8.13
C LEU A 239 18.22 11.42 9.13
N GLY A 240 17.21 12.05 9.75
CA GLY A 240 16.27 11.38 10.65
C GLY A 240 15.56 10.21 9.96
N ALA A 241 15.03 10.44 8.76
CA ALA A 241 14.37 9.41 7.95
C ALA A 241 15.32 8.26 7.56
N LEU A 242 16.54 8.57 7.12
CA LEU A 242 17.57 7.59 6.77
C LEU A 242 17.98 6.73 7.99
N PHE A 243 18.11 7.34 9.17
CA PHE A 243 18.43 6.59 10.39
C PHE A 243 17.31 5.65 10.80
N GLN A 244 16.06 6.10 10.71
CA GLN A 244 14.91 5.23 10.95
C GLN A 244 14.86 4.08 9.94
N ALA A 245 15.11 4.36 8.66
CA ALA A 245 15.12 3.36 7.60
C ALA A 245 16.16 2.25 7.87
N ILE A 246 17.36 2.59 8.33
CA ILE A 246 18.42 1.61 8.65
C ILE A 246 18.07 0.74 9.86
N GLN A 247 17.20 1.20 10.77
CA GLN A 247 16.71 0.37 11.87
C GLN A 247 15.66 -0.64 11.42
N TRP A 248 15.11 -0.48 10.22
CA TRP A 248 14.25 -1.48 9.60
C TRP A 248 15.14 -2.53 8.95
N ASP A 249 14.64 -3.77 8.89
CA ASP A 249 15.39 -4.94 8.41
C ASP A 249 15.47 -4.90 6.87
N LEU A 250 16.01 -3.81 6.33
CA LEU A 250 16.17 -3.56 4.92
C LEU A 250 17.19 -4.55 4.34
N PRO A 251 17.04 -4.93 3.07
CA PRO A 251 18.07 -5.69 2.37
C PRO A 251 19.44 -5.01 2.51
N ARG A 252 20.50 -5.81 2.67
CA ARG A 252 21.86 -5.28 2.93
C ARG A 252 22.32 -4.22 1.92
N LYS A 253 21.91 -4.36 0.65
CA LYS A 253 22.22 -3.40 -0.42
C LYS A 253 21.53 -2.05 -0.20
N ASP A 254 20.28 -2.06 0.24
CA ASP A 254 19.51 -0.84 0.49
C ASP A 254 20.02 -0.13 1.74
N ALA A 255 20.33 -0.88 2.79
CA ALA A 255 21.00 -0.34 3.97
C ALA A 255 22.37 0.30 3.62
N ALA A 256 23.15 -0.33 2.74
CA ALA A 256 24.41 0.24 2.24
C ALA A 256 24.17 1.57 1.51
N PHE A 257 23.10 1.65 0.71
CA PHE A 257 22.72 2.87 0.01
C PHE A 257 22.32 3.99 0.97
N CYS A 258 21.52 3.70 1.99
CA CYS A 258 21.16 4.65 3.04
C CYS A 258 22.41 5.17 3.76
N TYR A 259 23.35 4.30 4.13
CA TYR A 259 24.61 4.72 4.76
C TYR A 259 25.46 5.62 3.85
N ARG A 260 25.51 5.32 2.55
CA ARG A 260 26.18 6.19 1.59
C ARG A 260 25.51 7.57 1.53
N LYS A 261 24.17 7.61 1.50
CA LYS A 261 23.45 8.88 1.45
C LYS A 261 23.67 9.70 2.72
N ILE A 262 23.68 9.06 3.90
CA ILE A 262 24.07 9.71 5.16
C ILE A 262 25.48 10.30 5.07
N ALA A 263 26.44 9.58 4.49
CA ALA A 263 27.81 10.05 4.34
C ALA A 263 27.89 11.32 3.45
N GLU A 264 27.13 11.38 2.35
CA GLU A 264 27.01 12.57 1.49
C GLU A 264 26.48 13.76 2.28
N LEU A 265 25.37 13.59 2.99
CA LEU A 265 24.75 14.66 3.76
C LEU A 265 25.65 15.21 4.87
N TYR A 266 26.42 14.35 5.55
CA TYR A 266 27.41 14.83 6.53
C TYR A 266 28.59 15.56 5.90
N LEU A 267 29.01 15.16 4.69
CA LEU A 267 30.08 15.83 3.96
C LEU A 267 29.65 17.21 3.49
N GLU A 268 28.42 17.35 3.01
CA GLU A 268 27.79 18.63 2.65
C GLU A 268 27.72 19.58 3.86
N LYS A 269 27.48 19.05 5.06
CA LYS A 269 27.54 19.81 6.32
C LYS A 269 28.95 20.12 6.83
N GLY A 270 29.99 19.62 6.16
CA GLY A 270 31.38 19.78 6.56
C GLY A 270 31.86 18.84 7.68
N ASP A 271 31.02 17.92 8.19
CA ASP A 271 31.43 16.90 9.17
C ASP A 271 32.08 15.71 8.46
N ARG A 272 33.34 15.92 8.06
CA ARG A 272 34.17 14.92 7.38
C ARG A 272 34.36 13.66 8.22
N ARG A 273 34.38 13.77 9.55
CA ARG A 273 34.60 12.62 10.45
C ARG A 273 33.40 11.69 10.46
N SER A 274 32.19 12.23 10.53
CA SER A 274 30.97 11.43 10.45
C SER A 274 30.76 10.88 9.04
N ALA A 275 30.99 11.69 8.00
CA ALA A 275 30.93 11.24 6.61
C ALA A 275 31.83 10.02 6.35
N PHE A 276 33.08 10.06 6.83
CA PHE A 276 34.02 8.94 6.72
C PHE A 276 33.51 7.67 7.41
N ARG A 277 33.02 7.77 8.65
CA ARG A 277 32.49 6.62 9.40
C ARG A 277 31.30 5.96 8.70
N TYR A 278 30.40 6.75 8.14
CA TYR A 278 29.23 6.22 7.43
C TYR A 278 29.58 5.64 6.06
N LEU A 279 30.55 6.23 5.36
CA LEU A 279 31.08 5.64 4.12
C LEU A 279 31.73 4.27 4.38
N GLN A 280 32.51 4.12 5.46
CA GLN A 280 33.08 2.83 5.85
C GLN A 280 31.99 1.79 6.11
N ARG A 281 30.93 2.15 6.84
CA ARG A 281 29.78 1.27 7.08
C ARG A 281 29.09 0.87 5.78
N ALA A 282 28.88 1.80 4.85
CA ALA A 282 28.30 1.51 3.55
C ALA A 282 29.13 0.46 2.78
N LEU A 283 30.46 0.63 2.73
CA LEU A 283 31.37 -0.26 2.01
C LEU A 283 31.61 -1.62 2.68
N LEU A 284 31.36 -1.72 3.99
CA LEU A 284 31.32 -2.99 4.72
C LEU A 284 30.05 -3.79 4.38
N MET A 285 28.94 -3.10 4.10
CA MET A 285 27.68 -3.75 3.72
C MET A 285 27.67 -4.16 2.24
N ASP A 286 28.15 -3.29 1.36
CA ASP A 286 28.32 -3.56 -0.07
C ASP A 286 29.66 -3.01 -0.57
N ASN A 287 30.58 -3.91 -0.89
CA ASN A 287 31.92 -3.57 -1.32
C ASN A 287 32.00 -3.06 -2.78
N ARG A 288 30.93 -3.20 -3.57
CA ARG A 288 30.78 -2.78 -4.97
C ARG A 288 29.75 -1.65 -5.12
N LEU A 289 29.41 -0.97 -4.02
CA LEU A 289 28.42 0.10 -4.01
C LEU A 289 28.75 1.18 -5.04
N ALA A 290 27.79 1.49 -5.92
CA ALA A 290 27.94 2.51 -6.94
C ALA A 290 27.99 3.93 -6.34
N GLY A 291 28.56 4.88 -7.08
CA GLY A 291 28.55 6.31 -6.71
C GLY A 291 29.52 6.72 -5.58
N VAL A 292 30.28 5.79 -4.99
CA VAL A 292 31.18 6.07 -3.86
C VAL A 292 32.50 6.76 -4.24
N LYS A 293 32.89 6.78 -5.52
CA LYS A 293 34.22 7.28 -5.96
C LYS A 293 34.45 8.74 -5.57
N LYS A 294 33.45 9.60 -5.74
CA LYS A 294 33.53 11.03 -5.38
C LYS A 294 33.74 11.20 -3.87
N LEU A 295 32.92 10.51 -3.06
CA LEU A 295 33.05 10.47 -1.60
C LEU A 295 34.43 9.97 -1.16
N GLN A 296 34.94 8.90 -1.78
CA GLN A 296 36.25 8.33 -1.48
C GLN A 296 37.39 9.31 -1.75
N GLN A 297 37.34 10.00 -2.89
CA GLN A 297 38.32 11.03 -3.23
C GLN A 297 38.27 12.21 -2.26
N GLU A 298 37.07 12.73 -1.98
CA GLU A 298 36.90 13.88 -1.10
C GLU A 298 37.26 13.56 0.35
N LEU A 299 37.08 12.33 0.81
CA LEU A 299 37.39 11.89 2.17
C LEU A 299 38.77 11.24 2.31
N GLY A 300 39.53 11.08 1.23
CA GLY A 300 40.83 10.42 1.22
C GLY A 300 40.77 8.93 1.56
N TYR A 301 39.63 8.27 1.31
CA TYR A 301 39.45 6.84 1.57
C TYR A 301 39.80 6.03 0.32
N PHE A 302 41.04 5.55 0.26
CA PHE A 302 41.47 4.58 -0.75
C PHE A 302 41.60 3.22 -0.05
N ARG A 303 40.84 2.22 -0.52
CA ARG A 303 41.06 0.83 -0.08
C ARG A 303 42.51 0.48 -0.40
N THR A 304 43.31 0.22 0.61
CA THR A 304 44.54 -0.54 0.43
C THR A 304 44.15 -1.91 -0.09
N VAL A 305 44.68 -2.24 -1.27
CA VAL A 305 44.48 -3.51 -2.00
C VAL A 305 44.75 -4.70 -1.10
#